data_AF-A0A942FN16-F1
#
_entry.id   AF-A0A942FN16-F1
#
_cell.length_a   1.000
_cell.length_b   1.000
_cell.length_c   1.000
_cell.angle_alpha   90.00
_cell.angle_beta   90.00
_cell.angle_gamma   90.00
#
_symmetry.space_group_name_H-M   'P 1'
#
loop_
_entity.id
_entity.type
_entity.pdbx_description
1 polymer ?
#
loop_
_entity_poly.entity_id
_entity_poly.type
_entity_poly.pdbx_seq_one_letter_code
_entity_poly.pdbx_strand_id
1 'polypeptide(L)'
;MLSCKEAAALVSESLDRKLPLGQRIALRMHLLFCRFCRRFSRQVLFLRGTADRVRGEKEGEEPPVSDSLSAEAKEKIEQALKTHSESKSKP
;
A
#
# COMPACT_ATOMS: atom_id res chain seq x y z
N MET A 1 -12.34 -9.89 20.22
CA MET A 1 -10.88 -9.65 20.31
C MET A 1 -10.31 -9.82 18.92
N LEU A 2 -9.41 -8.93 18.51
CA LEU A 2 -8.75 -9.01 17.20
C LEU A 2 -7.70 -10.14 17.22
N SER A 3 -7.67 -11.00 16.21
CA SER A 3 -6.63 -12.02 16.05
C SER A 3 -5.31 -11.39 15.61
N CYS A 4 -4.18 -12.09 15.83
CA CYS A 4 -2.87 -11.61 15.37
C CYS A 4 -2.82 -11.45 13.84
N LYS A 5 -3.55 -12.29 13.09
CA LYS A 5 -3.64 -12.21 11.63
C LYS A 5 -4.37 -10.95 11.18
N GLU A 6 -5.52 -10.66 11.78
CA GLU A 6 -6.27 -9.42 11.53
C GLU A 6 -5.46 -8.18 11.95
N ALA A 7 -4.72 -8.27 13.06
CA ALA A 7 -3.90 -7.16 13.54
C ALA A 7 -2.76 -6.86 12.55
N ALA A 8 -2.13 -7.90 12.02
CA ALA A 8 -1.11 -7.74 10.98
C ALA A 8 -1.69 -7.13 9.70
N ALA A 9 -2.88 -7.57 9.28
CA ALA A 9 -3.57 -7.00 8.13
C ALA A 9 -3.89 -5.51 8.32
N LEU A 10 -4.46 -5.14 9.48
CA LEU A 10 -4.74 -3.73 9.79
C LEU A 10 -3.47 -2.87 9.90
N VAL A 11 -2.38 -3.41 10.44
CA VAL A 11 -1.08 -2.72 10.43
C VAL A 11 -0.64 -2.44 8.99
N SER A 12 -0.70 -3.42 8.09
CA SER A 12 -0.35 -3.21 6.68
C SER A 12 -1.25 -2.16 6.03
N GLU A 13 -2.56 -2.31 6.20
CA GLU A 13 -3.56 -1.40 5.64
C GLU A 13 -3.38 0.04 6.14
N SER A 14 -2.93 0.23 7.39
CA SER A 14 -2.65 1.55 7.94
C SER A 14 -1.50 2.30 7.27
N LEU A 15 -0.65 1.61 6.50
CA LEU A 15 0.47 2.19 5.74
C LEU A 15 0.01 2.71 4.37
N ASP A 16 -1.08 2.15 3.84
CA ASP A 16 -1.62 2.50 2.52
C ASP A 16 -2.78 3.49 2.65
N ARG A 17 -3.62 3.34 3.68
CA ARG A 17 -4.78 4.19 3.91
C ARG A 17 -5.04 4.49 5.37
N LYS A 18 -5.80 5.57 5.61
CA LYS A 18 -6.28 5.92 6.96
C LYS A 18 -7.32 4.90 7.40
N LEU A 19 -7.01 4.14 8.45
CA LEU A 19 -7.99 3.25 9.08
C LEU A 19 -9.16 4.03 9.70
N PRO A 20 -10.39 3.49 9.64
CA PRO A 20 -11.53 3.94 10.43
C PRO A 20 -11.21 3.98 11.93
N LEU A 21 -11.82 4.91 12.66
CA LEU A 21 -11.54 5.12 14.09
C LEU A 21 -11.70 3.85 14.94
N GLY A 22 -12.78 3.08 14.70
CA GLY A 22 -13.02 1.83 15.44
C GLY A 22 -11.92 0.78 15.25
N GLN A 23 -11.46 0.60 14.00
CA GLN A 23 -10.37 -0.33 13.68
C GLN A 23 -9.05 0.14 14.29
N ARG A 24 -8.80 1.46 14.30
CA ARG A 24 -7.62 2.04 14.92
C ARG A 24 -7.59 1.79 16.43
N ILE A 25 -8.72 1.93 17.12
CA ILE A 25 -8.84 1.66 18.55
C ILE A 25 -8.63 0.17 18.82
N ALA A 26 -9.31 -0.71 18.07
CA ALA A 26 -9.19 -2.15 18.24
C ALA A 26 -7.74 -2.65 18.03
N LEU A 27 -7.07 -2.11 17.01
CA LEU A 27 -5.65 -2.39 16.76
C LEU A 27 -4.77 -1.89 17.92
N ARG A 28 -4.98 -0.66 18.41
CA ARG A 28 -4.22 -0.11 19.56
C ARG A 28 -4.36 -1.00 20.79
N MET A 29 -5.57 -1.47 21.08
CA MET A 29 -5.84 -2.39 22.17
C MET A 29 -5.08 -3.71 21.98
N HIS A 30 -5.11 -4.30 20.78
CA HIS A 30 -4.36 -5.53 20.51
C HIS A 30 -2.83 -5.35 20.72
N LEU A 31 -2.27 -4.23 20.26
CA LEU A 31 -0.83 -3.93 20.40
C LEU A 31 -0.39 -3.67 21.85
N LEU A 32 -1.31 -3.29 22.75
CA LEU A 32 -1.02 -3.16 24.18
C LEU A 32 -0.74 -4.53 24.82
N PHE A 33 -1.52 -5.56 24.48
CA PHE A 33 -1.42 -6.89 25.11
C PHE A 33 -0.51 -7.87 24.33
N CYS A 34 -0.43 -7.75 23.00
CA CYS A 34 0.36 -8.67 22.17
C CYS A 34 1.74 -8.10 21.83
N ARG A 35 2.78 -8.63 22.51
CA ARG A 35 4.18 -8.22 22.29
C ARG A 35 4.67 -8.47 20.85
N PHE A 36 4.19 -9.53 20.21
CA PHE A 36 4.63 -9.94 18.87
C PHE A 36 4.08 -8.97 17.81
N CYS A 37 2.79 -8.68 17.85
CA CYS A 37 2.17 -7.70 16.96
C CYS A 37 2.75 -6.29 17.18
N ARG A 38 3.10 -5.92 18.43
CA ARG A 38 3.82 -4.67 18.72
C ARG A 38 5.22 -4.62 18.11
N ARG A 39 5.97 -5.73 18.12
CA ARG A 39 7.28 -5.81 17.46
C ARG A 39 7.13 -5.79 15.93
N PHE A 40 6.15 -6.50 15.39
CA PHE A 40 5.83 -6.50 13.96
C PHE A 40 5.49 -5.09 13.47
N SER A 41 4.55 -4.39 14.12
CA SER A 41 4.15 -3.03 13.76
C SER A 41 5.34 -2.07 13.72
N ARG A 42 6.25 -2.14 14.71
CA ARG A 42 7.47 -1.32 14.72
C ARG A 42 8.42 -1.63 13.57
N GLN A 43 8.60 -2.91 13.23
CA GLN A 43 9.47 -3.31 12.11
C GLN A 43 8.93 -2.80 10.78
N VAL A 44 7.63 -2.94 10.52
CA VAL A 44 7.07 -2.52 9.24
C VAL A 44 7.06 -0.99 9.12
N LEU A 45 6.77 -0.25 10.19
CA LEU A 45 6.87 1.21 10.21
C LEU A 45 8.32 1.69 9.99
N PHE A 46 9.30 0.99 10.56
CA PHE A 46 10.71 1.28 10.32
C PHE A 46 11.07 1.10 8.83
N LEU A 47 10.69 -0.05 8.24
CA LEU A 47 10.93 -0.32 6.82
C LEU A 47 10.30 0.76 5.92
N ARG A 48 9.06 1.16 6.22
CA ARG A 48 8.37 2.24 5.46
C ARG A 48 9.13 3.56 5.57
N GLY A 49 9.53 3.97 6.77
CA GLY A 49 10.32 5.19 6.98
C GLY A 49 11.67 5.16 6.27
N THR A 50 12.35 4.02 6.23
CA THR A 50 13.60 3.88 5.46
C THR A 50 13.37 3.96 3.95
N ALA A 51 12.30 3.33 3.45
CA ALA A 51 11.96 3.37 2.03
C ALA A 51 11.58 4.80 1.58
N ASP A 52 10.83 5.52 2.40
CA ASP A 52 10.45 6.90 2.14
C ASP A 52 11.68 7.83 2.16
N ARG A 53 12.64 7.61 3.08
CA ARG A 53 13.93 8.33 3.08
C ARG A 53 14.76 8.07 1.83
N VAL A 54 14.89 6.82 1.40
CA VAL A 54 15.65 6.48 0.18
C VAL A 54 14.98 7.08 -1.07
N ARG A 55 13.65 7.20 -1.09
CA ARG A 55 12.94 7.93 -2.14
C ARG A 55 13.22 9.43 -2.09
N GLY A 56 13.20 10.05 -0.91
CA GLY A 56 13.52 11.48 -0.74
C GLY A 56 14.99 11.81 -1.00
N GLU A 57 15.93 10.93 -0.65
CA GLU A 57 17.37 11.09 -0.93
C GLU A 57 17.67 11.00 -2.44
N LYS A 58 16.79 10.40 -3.25
CA LYS A 58 16.88 10.35 -4.71
C LYS A 58 16.35 11.60 -5.44
N GLU A 59 15.81 12.59 -4.72
CA GLU A 59 15.42 13.87 -5.34
C GLU A 59 16.64 14.74 -5.76
N GLY A 60 17.87 14.31 -5.46
CA GLY A 60 19.11 15.02 -5.80
C GLY A 60 19.85 14.55 -7.06
N GLU A 61 19.49 13.43 -7.71
CA GLU A 61 20.19 12.91 -8.89
C GLU A 61 19.22 12.08 -9.79
N GLU A 62 18.61 12.76 -10.78
CA GLU A 62 17.78 12.27 -11.94
C GLU A 62 16.44 11.51 -11.73
N PRO A 63 15.60 11.45 -12.79
CA PRO A 63 14.50 12.34 -13.19
C PRO A 63 13.16 11.99 -12.49
N PRO A 64 12.08 12.79 -12.65
CA PRO A 64 10.82 12.50 -11.98
C PRO A 64 10.23 11.20 -12.52
N VAL A 65 10.26 10.13 -11.72
CA VAL A 65 9.24 9.09 -11.86
C VAL A 65 7.93 9.72 -11.43
N SER A 66 7.27 10.39 -12.38
CA SER A 66 5.89 10.81 -12.22
C SER A 66 5.08 9.58 -11.83
N ASP A 67 4.19 9.72 -10.84
CA ASP A 67 3.15 8.72 -10.55
C ASP A 67 2.22 8.47 -11.77
N SER A 68 2.44 9.19 -12.88
CA SER A 68 1.85 8.92 -14.18
C SER A 68 2.70 7.92 -14.97
N LEU A 69 2.01 6.94 -15.53
CA LEU A 69 2.55 6.10 -16.60
C LEU A 69 3.03 6.96 -17.78
N SER A 70 4.04 6.47 -18.51
CA SER A 70 4.40 7.08 -19.78
C SER A 70 3.19 7.11 -20.72
N ALA A 71 3.12 8.09 -21.61
CA ALA A 71 2.05 8.18 -22.59
C ALA A 71 1.89 6.86 -23.37
N GLU A 72 3.02 6.23 -23.72
CA GLU A 72 3.08 4.92 -24.39
C GLU A 72 2.49 3.79 -23.53
N ALA A 73 2.80 3.75 -22.23
CA ALA A 73 2.24 2.73 -21.33
C ALA A 73 0.73 2.93 -21.12
N LYS A 74 0.26 4.18 -21.06
CA LYS A 74 -1.17 4.50 -20.98
C LYS A 74 -1.90 4.08 -22.25
N GLU A 75 -1.35 4.37 -23.43
CA GLU A 75 -1.93 3.99 -24.71
C GLU A 75 -2.05 2.47 -24.88
N LYS A 76 -1.01 1.72 -24.49
CA LYS A 76 -1.04 0.24 -24.49
C LYS A 76 -2.16 -0.32 -23.61
N ILE A 77 -2.37 0.25 -22.42
CA ILE A 77 -3.44 -0.16 -21.50
C ILE A 77 -4.81 0.16 -22.12
N GLU A 78 -5.00 1.33 -22.73
CA GLU A 78 -6.26 1.70 -23.40
C GLU A 78 -6.57 0.78 -24.59
N GLN A 79 -5.56 0.43 -25.40
CA GLN A 79 -5.74 -0.51 -26.52
C GLN A 79 -6.12 -1.91 -26.02
N ALA A 80 -5.47 -2.41 -24.97
CA ALA A 80 -5.80 -3.71 -24.37
C ALA A 80 -7.22 -3.77 -23.77
N LEU A 81 -7.70 -2.67 -23.19
CA LEU A 81 -9.07 -2.58 -22.68
C LEU A 81 -10.10 -2.58 -23.83
N LYS A 82 -9.79 -1.91 -24.95
CA LYS A 82 -10.65 -1.89 -26.15
C LYS A 82 -10.75 -3.27 -26.79
N THR A 83 -9.62 -3.95 -27.03
CA THR A 83 -9.62 -5.30 -27.63
C THR A 83 -10.37 -6.33 -26.78
N HIS A 84 -10.25 -6.25 -25.46
CA HIS A 84 -11.03 -7.10 -24.55
C HIS A 84 -12.53 -6.75 -24.50
N SER A 85 -12.91 -5.48 -24.71
CA SER A 85 -14.32 -5.07 -24.79
C SER A 85 -15.01 -5.51 -26.09
N GLU A 86 -14.26 -5.55 -27.21
CA GLU A 86 -14.74 -6.02 -28.51
C GLU A 86 -14.86 -7.55 -28.56
N SER A 87 -13.93 -8.27 -27.93
CA SER A 87 -13.98 -9.73 -27.76
C SER A 87 -15.18 -10.20 -26.92
N LYS A 88 -15.73 -9.36 -26.03
CA LYS A 88 -16.89 -9.67 -25.19
C LYS A 88 -18.24 -9.33 -25.84
N SER A 89 -18.23 -8.65 -27.00
CA SER A 89 -19.42 -8.14 -27.69
C SER A 89 -19.74 -8.86 -29.01
N LYS A 90 -18.98 -9.92 -29.36
CA LYS A 90 -19.33 -10.83 -30.47
C LYS A 90 -20.14 -12.00 -29.87
N PRO A 91 -21.37 -12.27 -30.32
CA PRO A 91 -22.18 -13.39 -29.84
C PRO A 91 -21.55 -14.74 -30.17
#